data_AF-A0A2T2NUC6-F1
#
_entry.id   AF-A0A2T2NUC6-F1
#
_cell.length_a   1.000
_cell.length_b   1.000
_cell.length_c   1.000
_cell.angle_alpha   90.00
_cell.angle_beta   90.00
_cell.angle_gamma   90.00
#
_symmetry.space_group_name_H-M   'P 1'
#
loop_
_entity.id
_entity.type
_entity.pdbx_description
1 polymer ?
#
loop_
_entity_poly.entity_id
_entity_poly.type
_entity_poly.pdbx_seq_one_letter_code
_entity_poly.pdbx_strand_id
1 'polypeptide(L)'
;SWLIPRLEMHFMAPDTGLPGNPPWPAQARFDSTIDFDLDITEGKVRCRGAWPNGTLPTARMLCEDAQGRLLEDRRAEWGKIEFGMESWTELGGNRRPEMAYTLSVYRALGGRQLVGSANVSGNKIGEPTSYLTCLLGRPMDGLRCKIHSYLSTTQELIL
;
A
#
# COMPACT_ATOMS: atom_id res chain seq x y z
N SER A 1 6.09 -0.72 -17.86
CA SER A 1 5.97 -1.30 -16.53
C SER A 1 6.51 -0.32 -15.53
N TRP A 2 5.95 -0.31 -14.32
CA TRP A 2 6.47 0.49 -13.21
C TRP A 2 6.82 -0.44 -12.05
N LEU A 3 8.05 -0.32 -11.53
CA LEU A 3 8.53 -1.20 -10.46
C LEU A 3 8.23 -0.59 -9.10
N ILE A 4 7.78 -1.40 -8.14
CA ILE A 4 7.65 -1.01 -6.73
C ILE A 4 8.72 -1.74 -5.93
N PRO A 5 9.92 -1.14 -5.76
CA PRO A 5 11.03 -1.79 -5.05
C PRO A 5 10.87 -1.75 -3.52
N ARG A 6 10.02 -0.85 -3.01
CA ARG A 6 9.69 -0.73 -1.58
C ARG A 6 8.22 -0.44 -1.44
N LEU A 7 7.55 -1.17 -0.57
CA LEU A 7 6.19 -0.89 -0.13
C LEU A 7 6.06 -1.32 1.32
N GLU A 8 5.57 -0.39 2.14
CA GLU A 8 5.31 -0.55 3.55
C GLU A 8 3.85 -0.19 3.84
N MET A 9 3.22 -0.97 4.72
CA MET A 9 1.93 -0.63 5.28
C MET A 9 1.96 -0.76 6.80
N HIS A 10 1.14 0.05 7.45
CA HIS A 10 0.97 0.00 8.90
C HIS A 10 -0.48 0.28 9.25
N PHE A 11 -1.12 -0.65 9.96
CA PHE A 11 -2.53 -0.55 10.34
C PHE A 11 -2.79 -1.28 11.66
N MET A 12 -3.88 -0.96 12.35
CA MET A 12 -4.21 -1.64 13.61
C MET A 12 -4.49 -3.10 13.35
N ALA A 13 -3.99 -4.00 14.21
CA ALA A 13 -4.36 -5.41 14.15
C ALA A 13 -5.78 -5.62 14.71
N PRO A 14 -6.46 -6.74 14.40
CA PRO A 14 -7.70 -7.11 15.08
C PRO A 14 -7.53 -7.24 16.60
N ASP A 15 -6.32 -7.60 17.03
CA ASP A 15 -5.92 -7.67 18.42
C ASP A 15 -5.02 -6.48 18.82
N THR A 16 -4.93 -6.24 20.12
CA THR A 16 -4.03 -5.22 20.70
C THR A 16 -2.65 -5.78 21.04
N GLY A 17 -2.47 -7.10 20.99
CA GLY A 17 -1.29 -7.79 21.51
C GLY A 17 -1.19 -7.82 23.04
N LEU A 18 -2.20 -7.31 23.77
CA LEU A 18 -2.28 -7.39 25.23
C LEU A 18 -2.95 -8.70 25.69
N PRO A 19 -2.57 -9.25 26.86
CA PRO A 19 -3.26 -10.40 27.45
C PRO A 19 -4.77 -10.16 27.58
N GLY A 20 -5.58 -11.13 27.15
CA GLY A 20 -7.04 -11.01 27.15
C GLY A 20 -7.62 -10.19 25.98
N ASN A 21 -6.77 -9.69 25.08
CA ASN A 21 -7.13 -8.92 23.89
C ASN A 21 -8.23 -7.86 24.12
N PRO A 22 -8.01 -6.89 25.04
CA PRO A 22 -8.95 -5.81 25.23
C PRO A 22 -9.14 -5.02 23.92
N PRO A 23 -10.31 -4.39 23.72
CA PRO A 23 -10.52 -3.50 22.58
C PRO A 23 -9.49 -2.37 22.54
N TRP A 24 -9.17 -1.92 21.32
CA TRP A 24 -8.30 -0.76 21.13
C TRP A 24 -8.88 0.48 21.84
N PRO A 25 -8.19 1.02 22.87
CA PRO A 25 -8.61 2.22 23.56
C PRO A 25 -8.49 3.43 22.63
N ALA A 26 -9.37 4.42 22.80
CA ALA A 26 -9.54 5.52 21.85
C ALA A 26 -8.23 6.26 21.55
N GLN A 27 -7.40 6.50 22.57
CA GLN A 27 -6.12 7.21 22.45
C GLN A 27 -5.02 6.45 21.68
N ALA A 28 -5.21 5.15 21.44
CA ALA A 28 -4.24 4.32 20.74
C ALA A 28 -4.71 3.90 19.35
N ARG A 29 -5.90 4.34 18.93
CA ARG A 29 -6.38 4.09 17.57
C ARG A 29 -5.64 4.98 16.59
N PHE A 30 -5.32 4.44 15.42
CA PHE A 30 -4.64 5.17 14.37
C PHE A 30 -5.14 4.76 12.99
N ASP A 31 -4.91 5.63 12.02
CA ASP A 31 -5.25 5.43 10.62
C ASP A 31 -4.31 4.41 9.97
N SER A 32 -4.85 3.60 9.06
CA SER A 32 -4.03 2.76 8.20
C SER A 32 -3.18 3.64 7.29
N THR A 33 -1.94 3.25 7.06
CA THR A 33 -1.00 3.97 6.19
C THR A 33 -0.37 3.05 5.16
N ILE A 34 -0.01 3.64 4.02
CA ILE A 34 0.83 3.03 2.99
C ILE A 34 1.92 4.00 2.59
N ASP A 35 3.10 3.47 2.30
CA ASP A 35 4.26 4.21 1.85
C ASP A 35 5.07 3.34 0.91
N PHE A 36 5.14 3.72 -0.37
CA PHE A 36 5.86 2.97 -1.37
C PHE A 36 6.65 3.87 -2.31
N ASP A 37 7.73 3.32 -2.84
CA ASP A 37 8.49 3.95 -3.91
C ASP A 37 8.05 3.34 -5.24
N LEU A 38 8.00 4.17 -6.27
CA LEU A 38 7.66 3.78 -7.62
C LEU A 38 8.80 4.22 -8.55
N ASP A 39 9.40 3.24 -9.21
CA ASP A 39 10.42 3.47 -10.23
C ASP A 39 9.74 3.58 -11.59
N ILE A 40 9.86 4.76 -12.20
CA ILE A 40 9.39 5.07 -13.55
C ILE A 40 10.58 5.48 -14.42
N THR A 41 10.38 5.53 -15.73
CA THR A 41 11.46 5.84 -16.70
C THR A 41 12.19 7.15 -16.39
N GLU A 42 11.49 8.13 -15.85
CA GLU A 42 11.97 9.47 -15.51
C GLU A 42 12.66 9.54 -14.13
N GLY A 43 12.47 8.51 -13.29
CA GLY A 43 13.11 8.36 -12.00
C GLY A 43 12.18 7.81 -10.92
N LYS A 44 12.51 8.07 -9.66
CA LYS A 44 11.79 7.52 -8.51
C LYS A 44 10.83 8.54 -7.90
N VAL A 45 9.60 8.12 -7.66
CA VAL A 45 8.59 8.87 -6.90
C VAL A 45 8.20 8.11 -5.64
N ARG A 46 7.74 8.83 -4.63
CA ARG A 46 7.24 8.24 -3.38
C ARG A 46 5.75 8.50 -3.26
N CYS A 47 4.98 7.47 -3.02
CA CYS A 47 3.54 7.54 -2.87
C CYS A 47 3.18 7.16 -1.44
N ARG A 48 2.51 8.07 -0.73
CA ARG A 48 2.11 7.87 0.67
C ARG A 48 0.65 8.25 0.89
N GLY A 49 0.02 7.60 1.85
CA GLY A 49 -1.38 7.85 2.16
C GLY A 49 -1.77 7.33 3.53
N ALA A 50 -2.83 7.92 4.08
CA ALA A 50 -3.44 7.52 5.34
C ALA A 50 -4.97 7.54 5.22
N TRP A 51 -5.65 6.61 5.88
CA TRP A 51 -7.11 6.49 5.86
C TRP A 51 -7.64 5.76 7.11
N PRO A 52 -8.95 5.85 7.41
CA PRO A 52 -9.53 5.17 8.56
C PRO A 52 -9.25 3.66 8.55
N ASN A 53 -8.71 3.15 9.65
CA ASN A 53 -8.40 1.73 9.77
C ASN A 53 -9.63 0.84 9.53
N GLY A 54 -9.40 -0.30 8.89
CA GLY A 54 -10.41 -1.28 8.50
C GLY A 54 -11.00 -0.99 7.12
N THR A 55 -10.50 0.02 6.42
CA THR A 55 -10.98 0.42 5.08
C THR A 55 -9.81 0.56 4.10
N LEU A 56 -10.10 1.08 2.91
CA LEU A 56 -9.14 1.51 1.89
C LEU A 56 -9.48 2.95 1.49
N PRO A 57 -8.51 3.71 0.94
CA PRO A 57 -8.77 5.07 0.49
C PRO A 57 -9.85 5.10 -0.60
N THR A 58 -10.90 5.90 -0.39
CA THR A 58 -11.99 6.07 -1.37
C THR A 58 -11.60 6.98 -2.53
N ALA A 59 -10.62 7.85 -2.32
CA ALA A 59 -10.10 8.78 -3.30
C ALA A 59 -8.65 8.42 -3.69
N ARG A 60 -8.26 8.84 -4.88
CA ARG A 60 -6.87 8.74 -5.32
C ARG A 60 -5.99 9.70 -4.54
N MET A 61 -4.78 9.27 -4.22
CA MET A 61 -3.80 10.06 -3.46
C MET A 61 -2.61 10.41 -4.34
N LEU A 62 -2.14 11.66 -4.24
CA LEU A 62 -1.01 12.16 -5.01
C LEU A 62 0.30 11.55 -4.52
N CYS A 63 1.20 11.30 -5.46
CA CYS A 63 2.59 10.93 -5.17
C CYS A 63 3.48 12.18 -5.14
N GLU A 64 4.67 12.02 -4.60
CA GLU A 64 5.68 13.05 -4.40
C GLU A 64 6.96 12.72 -5.16
N ASP A 65 7.65 13.74 -5.63
CA ASP A 65 9.01 13.59 -6.17
C ASP A 65 10.06 13.39 -5.07
N ALA A 66 11.32 13.24 -5.46
CA ALA A 66 12.44 13.07 -4.53
C ALA A 66 12.66 14.27 -3.60
N GLN A 67 12.07 15.44 -3.89
CA GLN A 67 12.12 16.64 -3.04
C GLN A 67 10.87 16.76 -2.16
N GLY A 68 9.95 15.78 -2.19
CA GLY A 68 8.71 15.79 -1.41
C GLY A 68 7.64 16.71 -1.99
N ARG A 69 7.76 17.14 -3.26
CA ARG A 69 6.75 17.98 -3.92
C ARG A 69 5.68 17.11 -4.55
N LEU A 70 4.43 17.46 -4.33
CA LEU A 70 3.29 16.75 -4.90
C LEU A 70 3.29 16.84 -6.44
N LEU A 71 3.12 15.70 -7.08
CA LEU A 71 3.06 15.56 -8.54
C LEU A 71 1.63 15.81 -9.02
N GLU A 72 1.23 17.08 -9.10
CA GLU A 72 -0.11 17.49 -9.52
C GLU A 72 -0.17 18.10 -10.94
N ASP A 73 0.97 18.57 -11.46
CA ASP A 73 1.03 19.22 -12.77
C ASP A 73 1.17 18.21 -13.90
N ARG A 74 0.13 18.12 -14.72
CA ARG A 74 0.08 17.26 -15.91
C ARG A 74 1.01 17.69 -17.05
N ARG A 75 1.53 18.92 -16.99
CA ARG A 75 2.43 19.51 -17.99
C ARG A 75 3.90 19.40 -17.59
N ALA A 76 4.18 19.05 -16.34
CA ALA A 76 5.53 18.76 -15.89
C ALA A 76 6.05 17.47 -16.54
N GLU A 77 7.37 17.31 -16.60
CA GLU A 77 8.07 16.14 -17.14
C GLU A 77 7.57 14.81 -16.53
N TRP A 78 7.28 14.82 -15.22
CA TRP A 78 6.80 13.66 -14.49
C TRP A 78 5.28 13.45 -14.68
N GLY A 79 4.55 14.50 -15.02
CA GLY A 79 3.09 14.53 -15.05
C GLY A 79 2.47 14.44 -13.66
N LYS A 80 1.14 14.32 -13.63
CA LYS A 80 0.40 14.08 -12.39
C LYS A 80 0.42 12.59 -12.08
N ILE A 81 0.90 12.20 -10.91
CA ILE A 81 0.94 10.79 -10.48
C ILE A 81 0.10 10.61 -9.23
N GLU A 82 -0.83 9.68 -9.30
CA GLU A 82 -1.71 9.31 -8.20
C GLU A 82 -1.74 7.80 -8.04
N PHE A 83 -2.13 7.32 -6.86
CA PHE A 83 -2.47 5.93 -6.66
C PHE A 83 -3.86 5.77 -6.04
N GLY A 84 -4.47 4.62 -6.29
CA GLY A 84 -5.74 4.19 -5.71
C GLY A 84 -5.65 2.74 -5.27
N MET A 85 -6.54 2.35 -4.36
CA MET A 85 -6.61 1.01 -3.81
C MET A 85 -8.05 0.53 -3.80
N GLU A 86 -8.24 -0.72 -4.18
CA GLU A 86 -9.56 -1.37 -4.16
C GLU A 86 -9.45 -2.72 -3.48
N SER A 87 -10.48 -3.11 -2.72
CA SER A 87 -10.47 -4.39 -2.01
C SER A 87 -10.44 -5.55 -3.01
N TRP A 88 -9.57 -6.52 -2.78
CA TRP A 88 -9.47 -7.69 -3.64
C TRP A 88 -9.93 -8.96 -2.91
N THR A 89 -11.08 -9.50 -3.32
CA THR A 89 -11.79 -10.57 -2.59
C THR A 89 -11.70 -11.95 -3.25
N GLU A 90 -11.09 -12.06 -4.42
CA GLU A 90 -11.11 -13.30 -5.23
C GLU A 90 -10.30 -14.45 -4.61
N LEU A 91 -9.43 -14.16 -3.64
CA LEU A 91 -8.57 -15.16 -3.01
C LEU A 91 -9.27 -16.05 -1.98
N GLY A 92 -10.55 -15.81 -1.71
CA GLY A 92 -11.32 -16.52 -0.68
C GLY A 92 -10.87 -16.19 0.75
N GLY A 93 -11.82 -16.29 1.68
CA GLY A 93 -11.62 -15.99 3.10
C GLY A 93 -11.88 -14.53 3.48
N ASN A 94 -12.23 -14.30 4.75
CA ASN A 94 -12.37 -12.96 5.33
C ASN A 94 -10.99 -12.33 5.55
N ARG A 95 -10.37 -11.82 4.49
CA ARG A 95 -9.15 -11.02 4.59
C ARG A 95 -9.51 -9.57 4.85
N ARG A 96 -8.65 -8.90 5.62
CA ARG A 96 -8.77 -7.46 5.80
C ARG A 96 -8.48 -6.73 4.49
N PRO A 97 -9.19 -5.63 4.19
CA PRO A 97 -8.91 -4.84 3.00
C PRO A 97 -7.45 -4.41 2.89
N GLU A 98 -6.80 -4.09 4.02
CA GLU A 98 -5.39 -3.69 4.05
C GLU A 98 -4.39 -4.84 3.79
N MET A 99 -4.86 -6.08 3.70
CA MET A 99 -4.04 -7.27 3.45
C MET A 99 -4.34 -7.95 2.11
N ALA A 100 -5.34 -7.47 1.38
CA ALA A 100 -5.75 -8.00 0.08
C ALA A 100 -6.44 -6.90 -0.73
N TYR A 101 -5.67 -6.27 -1.62
CA TYR A 101 -6.13 -5.13 -2.41
C TYR A 101 -5.49 -5.12 -3.80
N THR A 102 -6.16 -4.48 -4.74
CA THR A 102 -5.58 -4.08 -6.02
C THR A 102 -4.98 -2.70 -5.85
N LEU A 103 -3.66 -2.56 -6.05
CA LEU A 103 -2.98 -1.28 -6.11
C LEU A 103 -2.96 -0.81 -7.55
N SER A 104 -3.48 0.40 -7.80
CA SER A 104 -3.46 1.03 -9.11
C SER A 104 -2.72 2.35 -9.06
N VAL A 105 -1.79 2.56 -9.98
CA VAL A 105 -1.13 3.85 -10.18
C VAL A 105 -1.64 4.48 -11.47
N TYR A 106 -1.87 5.79 -11.42
CA TYR A 106 -2.36 6.60 -12.52
C TYR A 106 -1.33 7.68 -12.81
N ARG A 107 -0.87 7.76 -14.06
CA ARG A 107 0.05 8.81 -14.51
C ARG A 107 -0.57 9.58 -15.67
N ALA A 108 -0.79 10.88 -15.48
CA ALA A 108 -1.34 11.77 -16.49
C ALA A 108 -0.25 12.67 -17.08
N LEU A 109 0.02 12.52 -18.38
CA LEU A 109 1.06 13.21 -19.14
C LEU A 109 0.48 13.78 -20.43
N GLY A 110 0.55 15.11 -20.63
CA GLY A 110 0.24 15.72 -21.92
C GLY A 110 -1.15 15.35 -22.48
N GLY A 111 -2.14 15.14 -21.61
CA GLY A 111 -3.51 14.75 -21.99
C GLY A 111 -3.76 13.24 -22.13
N ARG A 112 -2.72 12.39 -22.00
CA ARG A 112 -2.86 10.92 -21.91
C ARG A 112 -2.84 10.49 -20.46
N GLN A 113 -3.57 9.42 -20.14
CA GLN A 113 -3.54 8.76 -18.84
C GLN A 113 -3.04 7.32 -19.00
N LEU A 114 -1.98 6.99 -18.30
CA LEU A 114 -1.43 5.64 -18.17
C LEU A 114 -1.89 5.06 -16.85
N VAL A 115 -2.14 3.75 -16.83
CA VAL A 115 -2.56 3.01 -15.63
C VAL A 115 -1.79 1.71 -15.58
N GLY A 116 -1.27 1.39 -14.40
CA GLY A 116 -0.66 0.10 -14.06
C GLY A 116 -1.27 -0.39 -12.76
N SER A 117 -1.57 -1.67 -12.68
CA SER A 117 -2.29 -2.26 -11.54
C SER A 117 -1.79 -3.66 -11.23
N ALA A 118 -1.70 -3.97 -9.94
CA ALA A 118 -1.37 -5.31 -9.47
C ALA A 118 -2.18 -5.67 -8.23
N ASN A 119 -2.50 -6.96 -8.13
CA ASN A 119 -3.11 -7.51 -6.93
C ASN A 119 -2.04 -7.81 -5.89
N VAL A 120 -2.23 -7.26 -4.69
CA VAL A 120 -1.32 -7.36 -3.57
C VAL A 120 -2.06 -8.03 -2.41
N SER A 121 -1.49 -9.13 -1.93
CA SER A 121 -1.90 -9.81 -0.72
C SER A 121 -0.70 -10.06 0.20
N GLY A 122 -0.95 -10.59 1.40
CA GLY A 122 0.11 -10.90 2.34
C GLY A 122 -0.02 -12.24 3.07
N ASN A 123 1.10 -12.66 3.63
CA ASN A 123 1.24 -13.79 4.56
C ASN A 123 0.73 -15.15 4.05
N LYS A 124 0.78 -15.41 2.74
CA LYS A 124 0.43 -16.71 2.18
C LYS A 124 1.50 -17.21 1.22
N ILE A 125 2.40 -18.02 1.78
CA ILE A 125 3.47 -18.67 1.03
C ILE A 125 2.88 -19.46 -0.14
N GLY A 126 3.45 -19.28 -1.34
CA GLY A 126 3.03 -19.94 -2.57
C GLY A 126 1.88 -19.23 -3.31
N GLU A 127 1.27 -18.19 -2.76
CA GLU A 127 0.32 -17.34 -3.48
C GLU A 127 1.08 -16.29 -4.31
N PRO A 128 0.91 -16.22 -5.64
CA PRO A 128 1.70 -15.33 -6.51
C PRO A 128 1.58 -13.84 -6.15
N THR A 129 0.45 -13.44 -5.57
CA THR A 129 0.14 -12.07 -5.16
C THR A 129 0.56 -11.77 -3.73
N SER A 130 1.08 -12.74 -2.96
CA SER A 130 1.46 -12.55 -1.56
C SER A 130 2.78 -11.80 -1.46
N TYR A 131 2.81 -10.53 -1.88
CA TYR A 131 3.98 -9.66 -1.80
C TYR A 131 4.26 -9.18 -0.38
N LEU A 132 3.26 -9.12 0.50
CA LEU A 132 3.42 -8.58 1.84
C LEU A 132 3.80 -9.66 2.87
N THR A 133 4.78 -9.35 3.71
CA THR A 133 4.95 -9.96 5.03
C THR A 133 4.43 -8.99 6.08
N CYS A 134 3.31 -9.31 6.72
CA CYS A 134 2.67 -8.53 7.78
C CYS A 134 2.93 -9.16 9.15
N LEU A 135 3.57 -8.43 10.05
CA LEU A 135 3.91 -8.92 11.39
C LEU A 135 3.28 -8.04 12.45
N LEU A 136 2.76 -8.69 13.49
CA LEU A 136 2.26 -7.99 14.67
C LEU A 136 3.44 -7.34 15.39
N GLY A 137 3.35 -6.04 15.62
CA GLY A 137 4.32 -5.28 16.37
C GLY A 137 4.21 -5.51 17.88
N ARG A 138 4.79 -4.58 18.64
CA ARG A 138 4.59 -4.54 20.10
C ARG A 138 3.11 -4.32 20.42
N PRO A 139 2.67 -4.58 21.67
CA PRO A 139 1.30 -4.26 22.06
C PRO A 139 0.96 -2.81 21.69
N MET A 140 -0.22 -2.61 21.11
CA MET A 140 -0.73 -1.32 20.63
C MET A 140 -0.03 -0.75 19.39
N ASP A 141 0.87 -1.49 18.74
CA ASP A 141 1.52 -1.07 17.50
C ASP A 141 0.75 -1.55 16.25
N GLY A 142 0.01 -2.65 16.32
CA GLY A 142 -0.73 -3.19 15.17
C GLY A 142 0.17 -3.99 14.21
N LEU A 143 -0.24 -4.10 12.94
CA LEU A 143 0.45 -4.86 11.91
C LEU A 143 1.34 -3.96 11.06
N ARG A 144 2.60 -4.37 10.88
CA ARG A 144 3.54 -3.76 9.93
C ARG A 144 3.79 -4.71 8.79
N CYS A 145 3.47 -4.28 7.58
CA CYS A 145 3.66 -5.05 6.36
C CYS A 145 4.77 -4.46 5.50
N LYS A 146 5.58 -5.32 4.90
CA LYS A 146 6.56 -4.93 3.89
C LYS A 146 6.74 -6.00 2.83
N ILE A 147 7.16 -5.58 1.64
CA ILE A 147 7.58 -6.51 0.58
C ILE A 147 9.00 -7.03 0.80
N HIS A 148 9.40 -8.04 0.03
CA HIS A 148 10.74 -8.67 0.06
C HIS A 148 11.16 -9.16 1.46
N SER A 149 10.25 -9.86 2.12
CA SER A 149 10.46 -10.41 3.46
C SER A 149 10.06 -11.90 3.47
N TYR A 150 10.29 -12.60 4.57
CA TYR A 150 10.27 -14.07 4.61
C TYR A 150 8.90 -14.74 4.35
N LEU A 151 7.78 -13.99 4.36
CA LEU A 151 6.45 -14.47 3.95
C LEU A 151 5.98 -13.84 2.63
N SER A 152 6.83 -13.08 1.94
CA SER A 152 6.53 -12.55 0.62
C SER A 152 6.91 -13.55 -0.48
N THR A 153 6.27 -13.43 -1.63
CA THR A 153 6.80 -13.98 -2.88
C THR A 153 8.18 -13.38 -3.16
N THR A 154 9.00 -14.11 -3.92
CA THR A 154 10.33 -13.66 -4.37
C THR A 154 10.26 -12.79 -5.63
N GLN A 155 9.08 -12.70 -6.25
CA GLN A 155 8.86 -11.89 -7.44
C GLN A 155 8.83 -10.39 -7.12
N GLU A 156 9.31 -9.59 -8.07
CA GLU A 156 9.20 -8.14 -8.01
C GLU A 156 7.75 -7.70 -8.21
N LEU A 157 7.31 -6.70 -7.44
CA LEU A 157 6.01 -6.08 -7.64
C LEU A 157 6.10 -5.07 -8.79
N ILE A 158 5.52 -5.43 -9.93
CA ILE A 158 5.53 -4.63 -11.15
C ILE A 158 4.08 -4.32 -11.56
N LEU A 159 3.83 -3.05 -11.86
CA LEU A 159 2.56 -2.51 -12.38
C LEU A 159 2.57 -2.36 -13.91
#